data_AF-E9HSG5-F1
#
_entry.id   AF-E9HSG5-F1
#
_cell.length_a   1.000
_cell.length_b   1.000
_cell.length_c   1.000
_cell.angle_alpha   90.00
_cell.angle_beta   90.00
_cell.angle_gamma   90.00
#
_symmetry.space_group_name_H-M   'P 1'
#
loop_
_entity.id
_entity.type
_entity.pdbx_description
1 polymer ?
#
loop_
_entity_poly.entity_id
_entity_poly.type
_entity_poly.pdbx_seq_one_letter_code
_entity_poly.pdbx_strand_id
1 'polypeptide(L)'
;MNCSQRFTVIRRRHHCRACGRVLCNNCCSSRARLEYMESTETRVCLPCLQVLRKQLITLVPTLPPILNGPDSIEQLHQTLVDPISPPVVFAMQSSQPGADRHQLLVRVKLLQLDCCVRRKCWSFATSGMRWVAQDEIVILLEQDSVATTDESVGDELLPPADIFYHLFSIYEEAMNKHHVIINLGHTVTPGTFLGSTEHGGFLFFRTSFQCVQQLLLPTPPYLVAVLLQRWEIPWAKVFPLRLLLRLGAEFRYYPCPLFSVRKRKSVFGEVGHTIVNLLADMRNFSYSLPAVAGLVVHMEEKETNILLPKSRYQQVCKALAQSNDHVISLAASFSPQADAHLVCLQLDDGSYQTQAINIHTRPRKVTGASFLVLNGALKSSSGISGRSSIVEDGVMVQLLPDMLSNLKQALIRMENYTIQCGKIIDDQPEETVTLKWVDQEPSPVNLGVQSPIDGRSFTGISSIRVMQPRDFKGEGHRLLRWTELFVIQIEDSARSSSNRIEDNGDITRFAETLAKAASVALAAKLASLEPHTLIGLRVSLDGDSVEYQAGAGQTSLPNACVEELDSSLIPILHRESSGQGVPCIVELWFQVVHP
;
A
#
# COMPACT_ATOMS: atom_id res chain seq x y z
N MET A 1 2.12 6.32 -50.05
CA MET A 1 1.81 5.15 -50.89
C MET A 1 2.43 3.91 -50.24
N ASN A 2 1.66 3.07 -49.54
CA ASN A 2 2.23 1.97 -48.71
C ASN A 2 2.38 0.62 -49.44
N CYS A 3 2.11 0.59 -50.74
CA CYS A 3 2.62 -0.45 -51.62
C CYS A 3 3.63 0.25 -52.54
N SER A 4 4.93 0.00 -52.33
CA SER A 4 6.02 0.64 -53.08
C SER A 4 6.18 0.10 -54.52
N GLN A 5 5.23 -0.73 -54.95
CA GLN A 5 5.30 -1.50 -56.18
C GLN A 5 4.26 -1.01 -57.20
N ARG A 6 4.69 -0.78 -58.45
CA ARG A 6 3.80 -0.40 -59.56
C ARG A 6 2.85 -1.56 -59.90
N PHE A 7 1.56 -1.27 -60.07
CA PHE A 7 0.54 -2.23 -60.47
C PHE A 7 0.60 -2.49 -62.00
N THR A 8 0.39 -3.74 -62.41
CA THR A 8 0.42 -4.18 -63.82
C THR A 8 -0.74 -5.15 -64.08
N VAL A 9 -0.91 -5.61 -65.32
CA VAL A 9 -1.94 -6.61 -65.68
C VAL A 9 -1.79 -7.90 -64.86
N ILE A 10 -0.54 -8.26 -64.51
CA ILE A 10 -0.22 -9.44 -63.69
C ILE A 10 -0.32 -9.11 -62.19
N ARG A 11 0.05 -7.88 -61.79
CA ARG A 11 -0.03 -7.42 -60.39
C ARG A 11 -1.31 -6.60 -60.16
N ARG A 12 -2.40 -7.32 -59.90
CA ARG A 12 -3.76 -6.76 -59.70
C ARG A 12 -3.87 -5.92 -58.41
N ARG A 13 -4.86 -5.03 -58.40
CA ARG A 13 -5.20 -4.13 -57.30
C ARG A 13 -6.19 -4.80 -56.35
N HIS A 14 -5.95 -4.70 -55.04
CA HIS A 14 -6.83 -5.20 -53.99
C HIS A 14 -7.14 -4.09 -52.98
N HIS A 15 -8.35 -4.08 -52.43
CA HIS A 15 -8.74 -3.10 -51.42
C HIS A 15 -8.70 -3.73 -50.03
N CYS A 16 -8.12 -3.04 -49.06
CA CYS A 16 -8.33 -3.34 -47.65
C CYS A 16 -9.77 -2.97 -47.29
N ARG A 17 -10.52 -3.88 -46.67
CA ARG A 17 -11.92 -3.63 -46.32
C ARG A 17 -12.03 -2.70 -45.12
N ALA A 18 -11.08 -2.75 -44.19
CA ALA A 18 -11.02 -1.90 -42.99
C ALA A 18 -10.64 -0.42 -43.26
N CYS A 19 -9.76 -0.13 -44.22
CA CYS A 19 -9.28 1.24 -44.46
C CYS A 19 -9.39 1.73 -45.91
N GLY A 20 -9.99 0.94 -46.79
CA GLY A 20 -10.21 1.29 -48.20
C GLY A 20 -8.95 1.33 -49.09
N ARG A 21 -7.74 1.20 -48.52
CA ARG A 21 -6.48 1.37 -49.28
C ARG A 21 -6.29 0.30 -50.37
N VAL A 22 -5.75 0.73 -51.51
CA VAL A 22 -5.39 -0.13 -52.65
C VAL A 22 -3.96 -0.68 -52.51
N LEU A 23 -3.83 -1.99 -52.53
CA LEU A 23 -2.61 -2.75 -52.20
C LEU A 23 -2.42 -3.95 -53.13
N CYS A 24 -1.22 -4.52 -53.19
CA CYS A 24 -0.98 -5.80 -53.84
C CYS A 24 -1.37 -6.96 -52.92
N ASN A 25 -1.47 -8.19 -53.47
CA ASN A 25 -1.86 -9.37 -52.68
C ASN A 25 -0.95 -9.60 -51.46
N ASN A 26 0.37 -9.35 -51.55
CA ASN A 26 1.28 -9.54 -50.42
C ASN A 26 1.08 -8.52 -49.29
N CYS A 27 0.70 -7.27 -49.59
CA CYS A 27 0.49 -6.23 -48.58
C CYS A 27 -0.91 -6.31 -47.92
N CYS A 28 -1.80 -7.16 -48.43
CA CYS A 28 -3.14 -7.40 -47.89
C CYS A 28 -3.55 -8.87 -48.02
N SER A 29 -2.61 -9.79 -47.78
CA SER A 29 -2.85 -11.25 -47.86
C SER A 29 -3.69 -11.76 -46.70
N SER A 30 -3.73 -11.03 -45.59
CA SER A 30 -4.43 -11.40 -44.37
C SER A 30 -5.91 -11.06 -44.42
N ARG A 31 -6.69 -11.76 -43.58
CA ARG A 31 -8.12 -11.52 -43.37
C ARG A 31 -8.40 -11.23 -41.90
N ALA A 32 -9.45 -10.45 -41.64
CA ALA A 32 -9.93 -10.12 -40.29
C ALA A 32 -11.46 -9.91 -40.31
N ARG A 33 -12.10 -10.09 -39.16
CA ARG A 33 -13.53 -9.82 -38.96
C ARG A 33 -13.74 -8.34 -38.68
N LEU A 34 -14.72 -7.72 -39.35
CA LEU A 34 -15.04 -6.31 -39.19
C LEU A 34 -16.49 -6.19 -38.72
N GLU A 35 -16.72 -5.47 -37.63
CA GLU A 35 -18.00 -5.43 -36.92
C GLU A 35 -19.14 -4.86 -37.78
N TYR A 36 -18.85 -3.81 -38.57
CA TYR A 36 -19.78 -3.22 -39.53
C TYR A 36 -20.07 -4.11 -40.76
N MET A 37 -19.43 -5.27 -40.87
CA MET A 37 -19.67 -6.28 -41.90
C MET A 37 -20.17 -7.60 -41.30
N GLU A 38 -20.96 -7.53 -40.21
CA GLU A 38 -21.53 -8.70 -39.53
C GLU A 38 -20.46 -9.72 -39.09
N SER A 39 -19.25 -9.25 -38.78
CA SER A 39 -18.11 -10.09 -38.40
C SER A 39 -17.70 -11.13 -39.47
N THR A 40 -18.04 -10.90 -40.74
CA THR A 40 -17.59 -11.74 -41.84
C THR A 40 -16.08 -11.59 -42.09
N GLU A 41 -15.42 -12.70 -42.44
CA GLU A 41 -13.97 -12.71 -42.63
C GLU A 41 -13.57 -12.03 -43.95
N THR A 42 -12.97 -10.84 -43.86
CA THR A 42 -12.71 -9.99 -45.04
C THR A 42 -11.24 -9.60 -45.15
N ARG A 43 -10.82 -9.25 -46.37
CA ARG A 43 -9.42 -8.91 -46.67
C ARG A 43 -8.99 -7.59 -46.02
N VAL A 44 -7.89 -7.61 -45.27
CA VAL A 44 -7.32 -6.43 -44.62
C VAL A 44 -5.83 -6.28 -44.90
N CYS A 45 -5.29 -5.07 -44.77
CA CYS A 45 -3.86 -4.84 -44.90
C CYS A 45 -3.12 -5.19 -43.60
N LEU A 46 -1.83 -5.51 -43.70
CA LEU A 46 -1.01 -5.84 -42.53
C LEU A 46 -1.06 -4.76 -41.42
N PRO A 47 -1.01 -3.45 -41.72
CA PRO A 47 -1.20 -2.42 -40.70
C PRO A 47 -2.58 -2.47 -40.02
N CYS A 48 -3.66 -2.64 -40.79
CA CYS A 48 -5.01 -2.75 -40.21
C CYS A 48 -5.17 -4.04 -39.42
N LEU A 49 -4.58 -5.16 -39.85
CA LEU A 49 -4.57 -6.40 -39.09
C LEU A 49 -3.87 -6.20 -37.73
N GLN A 50 -2.74 -5.49 -37.70
CA GLN A 50 -2.06 -5.18 -36.45
C GLN A 50 -2.89 -4.26 -35.53
N VAL A 51 -3.62 -3.29 -36.10
CA VAL A 51 -4.53 -2.43 -35.33
C VAL A 51 -5.72 -3.23 -34.79
N LEU A 52 -6.34 -4.07 -35.62
CA LEU A 52 -7.47 -4.93 -35.25
C LEU A 52 -7.07 -6.00 -34.22
N ARG A 53 -5.85 -6.55 -34.32
CA ARG A 53 -5.29 -7.45 -33.29
C ARG A 53 -4.93 -6.73 -31.99
N LYS A 54 -4.59 -5.44 -32.05
CA LYS A 54 -4.36 -4.59 -30.88
C LYS A 54 -5.66 -4.13 -30.22
N GLN A 55 -6.79 -4.19 -30.94
CA GLN A 55 -8.12 -3.99 -30.38
C GLN A 55 -8.62 -5.31 -29.76
N LEU A 56 -8.02 -5.66 -28.63
CA LEU A 56 -8.68 -6.34 -27.51
C LEU A 56 -9.31 -7.69 -27.82
N ILE A 57 -8.59 -8.76 -27.48
CA ILE A 57 -9.21 -10.07 -27.42
C ILE A 57 -10.12 -10.09 -26.18
N THR A 58 -11.43 -9.93 -26.40
CA THR A 58 -12.46 -10.16 -25.38
C THR A 58 -12.86 -11.62 -25.44
N LEU A 59 -12.08 -12.50 -24.81
CA LEU A 59 -12.34 -13.95 -24.83
C LEU A 59 -13.64 -14.32 -24.12
N VAL A 60 -14.06 -13.51 -23.16
CA VAL A 60 -15.26 -13.70 -22.34
C VAL A 60 -15.90 -12.32 -22.12
N PRO A 61 -17.20 -12.12 -22.41
CA PRO A 61 -17.85 -10.80 -22.34
C PRO A 61 -17.75 -10.10 -20.97
N THR A 62 -17.53 -10.87 -19.91
CA THR A 62 -17.46 -10.38 -18.53
C THR A 62 -16.03 -10.08 -18.06
N LEU A 63 -15.01 -10.52 -18.79
CA LEU A 63 -13.61 -10.25 -18.43
C LEU A 63 -13.08 -9.02 -19.17
N PRO A 64 -12.16 -8.25 -18.55
CA PRO A 64 -11.49 -7.18 -19.25
C PRO A 64 -10.68 -7.71 -20.45
N PRO A 65 -10.36 -6.84 -21.41
CA PRO A 65 -9.51 -7.20 -22.53
C PRO A 65 -8.11 -7.70 -22.14
N ILE A 66 -7.60 -8.65 -22.91
CA ILE A 66 -6.28 -9.24 -22.67
C ILE A 66 -5.23 -8.68 -23.64
N LEU A 67 -4.04 -8.36 -23.12
CA LEU A 67 -2.94 -7.76 -23.89
C LEU A 67 -1.92 -8.78 -24.42
N ASN A 68 -1.65 -9.86 -23.70
CA ASN A 68 -0.58 -10.82 -24.01
C ASN A 68 -1.10 -12.27 -24.08
N GLY A 69 -1.92 -12.54 -25.10
CA GLY A 69 -2.46 -13.88 -25.41
C GLY A 69 -3.56 -14.29 -24.45
N PRO A 70 -4.41 -15.28 -24.76
CA PRO A 70 -4.53 -16.13 -25.95
C PRO A 70 -5.79 -15.86 -26.82
N ASP A 71 -6.06 -16.69 -27.84
CA ASP A 71 -7.16 -16.49 -28.82
C ASP A 71 -8.45 -17.30 -28.50
N SER A 72 -8.42 -18.18 -27.49
CA SER A 72 -9.58 -18.96 -27.02
C SER A 72 -9.62 -19.10 -25.49
N ILE A 73 -10.78 -19.44 -24.93
CA ILE A 73 -10.98 -19.64 -23.47
C ILE A 73 -10.15 -20.82 -22.95
N GLU A 74 -10.04 -21.90 -23.73
CA GLU A 74 -9.29 -23.09 -23.35
C GLU A 74 -7.79 -22.77 -23.24
N GLN A 75 -7.27 -22.01 -24.21
CA GLN A 75 -5.88 -21.53 -24.17
C GLN A 75 -5.65 -20.55 -23.02
N LEU A 76 -6.66 -19.73 -22.66
CA LEU A 76 -6.59 -18.82 -21.52
C LEU A 76 -6.41 -19.58 -20.23
N HIS A 77 -7.29 -20.54 -19.98
CA HIS A 77 -7.19 -21.41 -18.81
C HIS A 77 -5.83 -22.13 -18.78
N GLN A 78 -5.39 -22.73 -19.89
CA GLN A 78 -4.10 -23.42 -19.94
C GLN A 78 -2.92 -22.49 -19.63
N THR A 79 -2.94 -21.26 -20.15
CA THR A 79 -1.91 -20.24 -19.88
C THR A 79 -1.93 -19.81 -18.42
N LEU A 80 -3.10 -19.63 -17.82
CA LEU A 80 -3.26 -19.21 -16.42
C LEU A 80 -2.75 -20.25 -15.42
N VAL A 81 -2.88 -21.55 -15.75
CA VAL A 81 -2.49 -22.66 -14.87
C VAL A 81 -1.03 -23.08 -15.07
N ASP A 82 -0.46 -22.87 -16.24
CA ASP A 82 0.92 -23.25 -16.53
C ASP A 82 1.92 -22.49 -15.63
N PRO A 83 2.71 -23.18 -14.78
CA PRO A 83 3.67 -22.52 -13.91
C PRO A 83 4.79 -21.80 -14.68
N ILE A 84 5.09 -22.21 -15.92
CA ILE A 84 6.20 -21.68 -16.74
C ILE A 84 5.76 -20.44 -17.54
N SER A 85 4.50 -20.38 -17.94
CA SER A 85 3.97 -19.25 -18.71
C SER A 85 4.11 -17.91 -17.96
N PRO A 86 4.30 -16.78 -18.66
CA PRO A 86 4.18 -15.48 -18.02
C PRO A 86 2.73 -15.22 -17.56
N PRO A 87 2.51 -14.35 -16.58
CA PRO A 87 1.16 -13.99 -16.17
C PRO A 87 0.38 -13.32 -17.32
N VAL A 88 -0.92 -13.58 -17.36
CA VAL A 88 -1.83 -12.96 -18.33
C VAL A 88 -2.13 -11.54 -17.87
N VAL A 89 -2.03 -10.58 -18.79
CA VAL A 89 -2.15 -9.15 -18.52
C VAL A 89 -3.47 -8.64 -19.08
N PHE A 90 -4.33 -8.20 -18.17
CA PHE A 90 -5.61 -7.60 -18.47
C PHE A 90 -5.49 -6.08 -18.47
N ALA A 91 -6.09 -5.44 -19.45
CA ALA A 91 -6.14 -4.00 -19.60
C ALA A 91 -7.49 -3.46 -19.11
N MET A 92 -7.47 -2.68 -18.04
CA MET A 92 -8.68 -2.01 -17.54
C MET A 92 -9.00 -0.81 -18.41
N GLN A 93 -10.27 -0.63 -18.75
CA GLN A 93 -10.72 0.45 -19.61
C GLN A 93 -11.69 1.37 -18.89
N SER A 94 -11.53 2.67 -19.13
CA SER A 94 -12.49 3.69 -18.74
C SER A 94 -13.73 3.61 -19.63
N SER A 95 -14.91 3.77 -19.02
CA SER A 95 -16.19 3.86 -19.72
C SER A 95 -16.35 5.14 -20.57
N GLN A 96 -15.48 6.15 -20.37
CA GLN A 96 -15.46 7.38 -21.16
C GLN A 96 -14.42 7.32 -22.29
N PRO A 97 -14.82 7.30 -23.57
CA PRO A 97 -13.91 7.37 -24.70
C PRO A 97 -13.36 8.81 -24.88
N GLY A 98 -12.05 8.94 -25.12
CA GLY A 98 -11.42 10.19 -25.58
C GLY A 98 -10.64 11.01 -24.55
N ALA A 99 -10.44 10.50 -23.33
CA ALA A 99 -9.46 11.07 -22.41
C ALA A 99 -8.17 10.22 -22.47
N ASP A 100 -7.03 10.87 -22.69
CA ASP A 100 -5.67 10.35 -22.56
C ASP A 100 -5.45 9.84 -21.12
N ARG A 101 -6.03 8.68 -20.78
CA ARG A 101 -6.06 8.10 -19.43
C ARG A 101 -5.06 6.95 -19.36
N HIS A 102 -4.18 7.01 -18.36
CA HIS A 102 -3.24 5.93 -18.07
C HIS A 102 -4.00 4.62 -17.80
N GLN A 103 -3.62 3.56 -18.51
CA GLN A 103 -4.31 2.27 -18.52
C GLN A 103 -3.88 1.36 -17.36
N LEU A 104 -4.72 1.20 -16.33
CA LEU A 104 -4.43 0.25 -15.25
C LEU A 104 -4.33 -1.17 -15.84
N LEU A 105 -3.23 -1.86 -15.54
CA LEU A 105 -3.03 -3.25 -15.91
C LEU A 105 -3.20 -4.16 -14.70
N VAL A 106 -3.75 -5.35 -14.91
CA VAL A 106 -3.86 -6.39 -13.89
C VAL A 106 -3.22 -7.67 -14.42
N ARG A 107 -2.17 -8.12 -13.77
CA ARG A 107 -1.47 -9.37 -14.07
C ARG A 107 -2.11 -10.50 -13.28
N VAL A 108 -2.50 -11.57 -13.95
CA VAL A 108 -3.24 -12.69 -13.35
C VAL A 108 -2.57 -14.02 -13.65
N LYS A 109 -2.51 -14.87 -12.62
CA LYS A 109 -2.03 -16.25 -12.72
C LYS A 109 -2.70 -17.12 -11.65
N LEU A 110 -2.93 -18.41 -11.93
CA LEU A 110 -3.30 -19.38 -10.90
C LEU A 110 -2.03 -19.92 -10.26
N LEU A 111 -1.88 -19.73 -8.95
CA LEU A 111 -0.71 -20.14 -8.18
C LEU A 111 -1.05 -21.33 -7.28
N GLN A 112 -0.14 -22.29 -7.21
CA GLN A 112 -0.16 -23.39 -6.25
C GLN A 112 0.82 -23.08 -5.12
N LEU A 113 0.31 -22.68 -3.94
CA LEU A 113 1.11 -22.19 -2.81
C LEU A 113 1.62 -23.32 -1.90
N ASP A 114 2.32 -24.30 -2.47
CA ASP A 114 2.80 -25.50 -1.74
C ASP A 114 3.85 -25.18 -0.68
N CYS A 115 4.53 -24.03 -0.81
CA CYS A 115 5.57 -23.58 0.11
C CYS A 115 5.08 -23.24 1.52
N CYS A 116 3.80 -22.87 1.69
CA CYS A 116 3.30 -22.37 2.96
C CYS A 116 1.93 -22.92 3.36
N VAL A 117 0.93 -22.81 2.49
CA VAL A 117 -0.48 -23.11 2.85
C VAL A 117 -1.13 -24.20 2.02
N ARG A 118 -0.46 -24.69 0.96
CA ARG A 118 -0.94 -25.73 0.04
C ARG A 118 -2.32 -25.43 -0.53
N ARG A 119 -2.52 -24.18 -0.97
CA ARG A 119 -3.76 -23.70 -1.60
C ARG A 119 -3.55 -23.32 -3.05
N LYS A 120 -4.59 -23.48 -3.86
CA LYS A 120 -4.68 -22.90 -5.20
C LYS A 120 -5.32 -21.54 -5.11
N CYS A 121 -4.62 -20.50 -5.57
CA CYS A 121 -5.09 -19.13 -5.49
C CYS A 121 -4.95 -18.42 -6.83
N TRP A 122 -6.02 -17.73 -7.25
CA TRP A 122 -5.93 -16.69 -8.26
C TRP A 122 -5.13 -15.53 -7.69
N SER A 123 -4.01 -15.20 -8.34
CA SER A 123 -3.18 -14.06 -7.99
C SER A 123 -3.45 -12.91 -8.94
N PHE A 124 -3.92 -11.79 -8.41
CA PHE A 124 -4.10 -10.52 -9.13
C PHE A 124 -3.06 -9.53 -8.63
N ALA A 125 -2.22 -9.00 -9.52
CA ALA A 125 -1.25 -7.97 -9.19
C ALA A 125 -1.40 -6.78 -10.13
N THR A 126 -1.61 -5.60 -9.58
CA THR A 126 -1.78 -4.38 -10.39
C THR A 126 -0.45 -3.85 -10.93
N SER A 127 -0.57 -3.07 -12.01
CA SER A 127 0.50 -2.24 -12.55
C SER A 127 -0.13 -0.92 -13.00
N GLY A 128 0.30 0.19 -12.40
CA GLY A 128 -0.17 1.52 -12.75
C GLY A 128 -0.92 2.24 -11.62
N MET A 129 -1.14 1.60 -10.47
CA MET A 129 -1.73 2.28 -9.30
C MET A 129 -0.88 3.47 -8.86
N ARG A 130 0.45 3.40 -9.01
CA ARG A 130 1.36 4.49 -8.65
C ARG A 130 1.06 5.79 -9.40
N TRP A 131 0.40 5.71 -10.56
CA TRP A 131 0.02 6.89 -11.32
C TRP A 131 -1.00 7.75 -10.58
N VAL A 132 -1.85 7.14 -9.77
CA VAL A 132 -2.89 7.81 -8.99
C VAL A 132 -2.51 7.91 -7.52
N ALA A 133 -1.19 7.91 -7.22
CA ALA A 133 -0.64 7.94 -5.87
C ALA A 133 -1.06 6.75 -4.98
N GLN A 134 -1.55 5.67 -5.59
CA GLN A 134 -1.96 4.45 -4.90
C GLN A 134 -0.82 3.43 -4.92
N ASP A 135 -0.58 2.75 -3.80
CA ASP A 135 0.33 1.59 -3.80
C ASP A 135 -0.22 0.49 -4.70
N GLU A 136 0.66 -0.26 -5.36
CA GLU A 136 0.19 -1.42 -6.12
C GLU A 136 -0.52 -2.41 -5.19
N ILE A 137 -1.51 -3.13 -5.71
CA ILE A 137 -2.38 -4.00 -4.95
C ILE A 137 -2.21 -5.43 -5.42
N VAL A 138 -2.07 -6.34 -4.47
CA VAL A 138 -2.05 -7.79 -4.68
C VAL A 138 -3.25 -8.42 -3.98
N ILE A 139 -4.03 -9.21 -4.72
CA ILE A 139 -5.13 -10.01 -4.17
C ILE A 139 -4.86 -11.47 -4.52
N LEU A 140 -4.75 -12.31 -3.49
CA LEU A 140 -4.75 -13.76 -3.65
C LEU A 140 -6.13 -14.26 -3.25
N LEU A 141 -6.86 -14.89 -4.16
CA LEU A 141 -8.20 -15.43 -3.93
C LEU A 141 -8.17 -16.94 -4.12
N GLU A 142 -8.52 -17.70 -3.08
CA GLU A 142 -8.63 -19.16 -3.18
C GLU A 142 -9.62 -19.55 -4.28
N GLN A 143 -9.21 -20.48 -5.15
CA GLN A 143 -10.02 -21.02 -6.24
C GLN A 143 -11.24 -21.72 -5.64
N ASP A 144 -12.44 -21.33 -6.08
CA ASP A 144 -13.69 -21.93 -5.61
C ASP A 144 -14.00 -23.18 -6.44
N SER A 145 -14.77 -24.07 -5.84
CA SER A 145 -15.34 -25.21 -6.53
C SER A 145 -16.73 -24.84 -7.04
N VAL A 146 -16.99 -25.07 -8.32
CA VAL A 146 -18.24 -24.70 -9.00
C VAL A 146 -19.04 -25.98 -9.31
N ALA A 147 -20.34 -25.96 -9.00
CA ALA A 147 -21.25 -27.01 -9.45
C ALA A 147 -21.39 -26.95 -10.97
N THR A 148 -21.05 -28.03 -11.66
CA THR A 148 -21.23 -28.15 -13.11
C THR A 148 -22.67 -28.56 -13.43
N THR A 149 -23.06 -28.42 -14.71
CA THR A 149 -24.39 -28.77 -15.22
C THR A 149 -24.76 -30.24 -14.99
N ASP A 150 -23.77 -31.10 -14.73
CA ASP A 150 -23.91 -32.55 -14.63
C ASP A 150 -23.86 -33.04 -13.16
N GLU A 151 -24.17 -32.16 -12.20
CA GLU A 151 -24.06 -32.40 -10.73
C GLU A 151 -22.65 -32.78 -10.23
N SER A 152 -21.63 -32.72 -11.09
CA SER A 152 -20.23 -32.90 -10.70
C SER A 152 -19.63 -31.58 -10.21
N VAL A 153 -18.76 -31.63 -9.20
CA VAL A 153 -18.04 -30.46 -8.70
C VAL A 153 -16.78 -30.28 -9.53
N GLY A 154 -16.68 -29.16 -10.25
CA GLY A 154 -15.50 -28.78 -11.04
C GLY A 154 -14.78 -27.57 -10.44
N ASP A 155 -13.51 -27.39 -10.79
CA ASP A 155 -12.75 -26.20 -10.37
C ASP A 155 -13.18 -24.97 -11.18
N GLU A 156 -13.21 -23.80 -10.54
CA GLU A 156 -13.38 -22.52 -11.23
C GLU A 156 -12.26 -22.33 -12.28
N LEU A 157 -12.62 -22.31 -13.56
CA LEU A 157 -11.65 -22.30 -14.66
C LEU A 157 -11.10 -20.90 -15.00
N LEU A 158 -11.79 -19.83 -14.58
CA LEU A 158 -11.46 -18.46 -14.94
C LEU A 158 -11.42 -17.55 -13.71
N PRO A 159 -10.58 -16.51 -13.70
CA PRO A 159 -10.52 -15.57 -12.59
C PRO A 159 -11.84 -14.79 -12.45
N PRO A 160 -12.33 -14.53 -11.21
CA PRO A 160 -13.55 -13.75 -11.00
C PRO A 160 -13.47 -12.32 -11.54
N ALA A 161 -14.44 -11.95 -12.38
CA ALA A 161 -14.55 -10.63 -12.99
C ALA A 161 -14.65 -9.49 -11.94
N ASP A 162 -15.35 -9.74 -10.83
CA ASP A 162 -15.59 -8.78 -9.76
C ASP A 162 -14.30 -8.17 -9.18
N ILE A 163 -13.22 -8.95 -9.12
CA ILE A 163 -11.92 -8.47 -8.62
C ILE A 163 -11.35 -7.37 -9.53
N PHE A 164 -11.46 -7.53 -10.85
CA PHE A 164 -10.98 -6.52 -11.79
C PHE A 164 -11.74 -5.22 -11.64
N TYR A 165 -13.08 -5.29 -11.56
CA TYR A 165 -13.91 -4.10 -11.37
C TYR A 165 -13.65 -3.43 -10.02
N HIS A 166 -13.38 -4.21 -8.96
CA HIS A 166 -13.00 -3.65 -7.68
C HIS A 166 -11.67 -2.89 -7.75
N LEU A 167 -10.63 -3.50 -8.32
CA LEU A 167 -9.33 -2.86 -8.51
C LEU A 167 -9.45 -1.59 -9.37
N PHE A 168 -10.26 -1.62 -10.41
CA PHE A 168 -10.50 -0.44 -11.24
C PHE A 168 -11.25 0.66 -10.50
N SER A 169 -12.25 0.32 -9.68
CA SER A 169 -12.94 1.27 -8.81
C SER A 169 -11.96 1.97 -7.87
N ILE A 170 -11.03 1.24 -7.26
CA ILE A 170 -9.99 1.84 -6.38
C ILE A 170 -9.15 2.84 -7.17
N TYR A 171 -8.74 2.47 -8.38
CA TYR A 171 -7.97 3.35 -9.25
C TYR A 171 -8.75 4.63 -9.62
N GLU A 172 -10.04 4.52 -9.95
CA GLU A 172 -10.89 5.67 -10.24
C GLU A 172 -11.15 6.56 -9.02
N GLU A 173 -11.26 5.99 -7.81
CA GLU A 173 -11.38 6.77 -6.58
C GLU A 173 -10.10 7.52 -6.23
N ALA A 174 -8.94 6.87 -6.37
CA ALA A 174 -7.65 7.52 -6.20
C ALA A 174 -7.46 8.63 -7.25
N MET A 175 -7.82 8.38 -8.50
CA MET A 175 -7.70 9.36 -9.58
C MET A 175 -8.63 10.57 -9.40
N ASN A 176 -9.92 10.34 -9.14
CA ASN A 176 -10.93 11.39 -9.23
C ASN A 176 -11.23 12.03 -7.87
N LYS A 177 -11.14 11.26 -6.79
CA LYS A 177 -11.45 11.72 -5.42
C LYS A 177 -10.20 11.92 -4.57
N HIS A 178 -9.01 11.57 -5.08
CA HIS A 178 -7.75 11.58 -4.33
C HIS A 178 -7.81 10.73 -3.06
N HIS A 179 -8.68 9.71 -3.06
CA HIS A 179 -8.84 8.77 -1.96
C HIS A 179 -7.96 7.56 -2.20
N VAL A 180 -6.90 7.43 -1.41
CA VAL A 180 -5.93 6.33 -1.50
C VAL A 180 -6.07 5.38 -0.32
N ILE A 181 -5.82 4.11 -0.57
CA ILE A 181 -5.78 3.05 0.43
C ILE A 181 -4.35 2.96 0.95
N ILE A 182 -4.22 3.00 2.28
CA ILE A 182 -2.96 2.87 3.01
C ILE A 182 -2.89 1.54 3.76
N ASN A 183 -1.75 1.27 4.41
CA ASN A 183 -1.61 0.12 5.30
C ASN A 183 -2.69 0.14 6.41
N LEU A 184 -3.32 -1.00 6.65
CA LEU A 184 -4.50 -1.18 7.51
C LEU A 184 -5.74 -0.39 7.05
N GLY A 185 -5.76 0.10 5.80
CA GLY A 185 -6.93 0.65 5.16
C GLY A 185 -7.91 -0.44 4.70
N HIS A 186 -9.12 -0.04 4.31
CA HIS A 186 -10.16 -0.97 3.87
C HIS A 186 -10.99 -0.40 2.72
N THR A 187 -11.67 -1.29 2.01
CA THR A 187 -12.74 -0.95 1.05
C THR A 187 -14.02 -1.63 1.47
N VAL A 188 -15.15 -1.12 0.97
CA VAL A 188 -16.47 -1.74 1.15
C VAL A 188 -17.07 -2.03 -0.22
N THR A 189 -17.58 -3.24 -0.42
CA THR A 189 -18.21 -3.66 -1.68
C THR A 189 -19.73 -3.48 -1.59
N PRO A 190 -20.36 -2.77 -2.54
CA PRO A 190 -21.81 -2.60 -2.55
C PRO A 190 -22.52 -3.85 -3.09
N GLY A 191 -23.64 -4.23 -2.46
CA GLY A 191 -24.53 -5.28 -2.99
C GLY A 191 -23.93 -6.69 -2.94
N THR A 192 -24.03 -7.42 -4.05
CA THR A 192 -23.48 -8.77 -4.18
C THR A 192 -22.08 -8.67 -4.79
N PHE A 193 -21.09 -9.30 -4.14
CA PHE A 193 -19.71 -9.33 -4.59
C PHE A 193 -19.16 -10.75 -4.48
N LEU A 194 -18.49 -11.27 -5.52
CA LEU A 194 -18.02 -12.66 -5.59
C LEU A 194 -19.14 -13.66 -5.25
N GLY A 195 -20.35 -13.40 -5.76
CA GLY A 195 -21.51 -14.26 -5.60
C GLY A 195 -22.13 -14.28 -4.18
N SER A 196 -21.80 -13.34 -3.29
CA SER A 196 -22.40 -13.26 -1.95
C SER A 196 -22.66 -11.81 -1.51
N THR A 197 -23.74 -11.59 -0.76
CA THR A 197 -24.05 -10.32 -0.08
C THR A 197 -23.33 -10.17 1.26
N GLU A 198 -22.71 -11.26 1.75
CA GLU A 198 -21.94 -11.29 2.99
C GLU A 198 -20.49 -10.87 2.79
N HIS A 199 -20.00 -10.83 1.55
CA HIS A 199 -18.68 -10.28 1.25
C HIS A 199 -18.73 -8.76 1.39
N GLY A 200 -18.12 -8.24 2.45
CA GLY A 200 -18.23 -6.85 2.85
C GLY A 200 -17.23 -5.91 2.20
N GLY A 201 -16.06 -6.42 1.78
CA GLY A 201 -14.98 -5.63 1.21
C GLY A 201 -13.60 -6.24 1.45
N PHE A 202 -12.56 -5.42 1.53
CA PHE A 202 -11.19 -5.88 1.75
C PHE A 202 -10.48 -5.09 2.84
N LEU A 203 -9.59 -5.76 3.58
CA LEU A 203 -8.57 -5.14 4.44
C LEU A 203 -7.23 -5.18 3.71
N PHE A 204 -6.51 -4.06 3.69
CA PHE A 204 -5.24 -3.91 2.98
C PHE A 204 -4.10 -3.73 3.97
N PHE A 205 -3.00 -4.45 3.77
CA PHE A 205 -1.84 -4.36 4.66
C PHE A 205 -0.54 -4.69 3.95
N ARG A 206 0.59 -4.29 4.54
CA ARG A 206 1.93 -4.62 4.07
C ARG A 206 2.36 -6.00 4.57
N THR A 207 3.08 -6.74 3.74
CA THR A 207 3.70 -8.02 4.12
C THR A 207 4.78 -7.80 5.18
N SER A 208 4.94 -8.78 6.07
CA SER A 208 5.97 -8.81 7.11
C SER A 208 6.67 -10.19 7.12
N PHE A 209 6.12 -11.15 7.86
CA PHE A 209 6.68 -12.50 8.03
C PHE A 209 6.05 -13.55 7.13
N GLN A 210 4.97 -13.20 6.44
CA GLN A 210 4.27 -14.13 5.57
C GLN A 210 5.19 -14.63 4.46
N CYS A 211 5.08 -15.91 4.11
CA CYS A 211 5.74 -16.46 2.94
C CYS A 211 5.28 -15.73 1.67
N VAL A 212 6.24 -15.13 0.96
CA VAL A 212 6.04 -14.49 -0.34
C VAL A 212 6.66 -15.27 -1.50
N GLN A 213 7.19 -16.47 -1.21
CA GLN A 213 7.72 -17.35 -2.24
C GLN A 213 6.60 -17.73 -3.23
N GLN A 214 6.94 -17.82 -4.52
CA GLN A 214 6.01 -18.14 -5.61
C GLN A 214 4.92 -17.10 -5.89
N LEU A 215 4.89 -15.97 -5.17
CA LEU A 215 3.91 -14.90 -5.41
C LEU A 215 4.32 -14.00 -6.58
N LEU A 216 3.32 -13.56 -7.33
CA LEU A 216 3.48 -12.51 -8.34
C LEU A 216 3.39 -11.14 -7.65
N LEU A 217 4.53 -10.59 -7.26
CA LEU A 217 4.60 -9.31 -6.56
C LEU A 217 5.06 -8.19 -7.50
N PRO A 218 4.41 -7.01 -7.47
CA PRO A 218 4.91 -5.82 -8.12
C PRO A 218 6.13 -5.27 -7.37
N THR A 219 6.84 -4.32 -7.98
CA THR A 219 7.91 -3.60 -7.29
C THR A 219 7.34 -2.84 -6.08
N PRO A 220 7.93 -2.97 -4.88
CA PRO A 220 7.50 -2.20 -3.71
C PRO A 220 7.48 -0.68 -3.98
N PRO A 221 6.59 0.07 -3.31
CA PRO A 221 5.64 -0.37 -2.29
C PRO A 221 4.35 -0.98 -2.87
N TYR A 222 3.83 -2.01 -2.20
CA TYR A 222 2.53 -2.63 -2.51
C TYR A 222 1.77 -3.01 -1.24
N LEU A 223 0.47 -3.22 -1.39
CA LEU A 223 -0.45 -3.72 -0.36
C LEU A 223 -1.01 -5.08 -0.78
N VAL A 224 -1.17 -5.98 0.17
CA VAL A 224 -1.93 -7.22 -0.01
C VAL A 224 -3.33 -7.00 0.57
N ALA A 225 -4.35 -7.49 -0.13
CA ALA A 225 -5.74 -7.38 0.32
C ALA A 225 -6.33 -8.74 0.71
N VAL A 226 -7.02 -8.78 1.85
CA VAL A 226 -7.79 -9.95 2.31
C VAL A 226 -9.28 -9.64 2.35
N LEU A 227 -10.08 -10.55 1.80
CA LEU A 227 -11.53 -10.44 1.73
C LEU A 227 -12.14 -10.49 3.13
N LEU A 228 -12.99 -9.50 3.41
CA LEU A 228 -13.73 -9.34 4.65
C LEU A 228 -15.17 -9.80 4.51
N GLN A 229 -15.70 -10.35 5.60
CA GLN A 229 -17.14 -10.55 5.76
C GLN A 229 -17.81 -9.26 6.23
N ARG A 230 -19.11 -9.12 5.98
CA ARG A 230 -19.89 -7.90 6.27
C ARG A 230 -19.82 -7.49 7.74
N TRP A 231 -19.84 -8.45 8.66
CA TRP A 231 -19.73 -8.23 10.10
C TRP A 231 -18.32 -7.77 10.55
N GLU A 232 -17.31 -7.85 9.69
CA GLU A 232 -15.94 -7.44 10.01
C GLU A 232 -15.67 -5.98 9.61
N ILE A 233 -16.53 -5.38 8.80
CA ILE A 233 -16.36 -4.00 8.30
C ILE A 233 -16.28 -2.95 9.43
N PRO A 234 -17.10 -3.01 10.51
CA PRO A 234 -16.95 -2.08 11.63
C PRO A 234 -15.55 -2.16 12.27
N TRP A 235 -14.98 -3.36 12.38
CA TRP A 235 -13.64 -3.56 12.92
C TRP A 235 -12.55 -3.05 11.96
N ALA A 236 -12.72 -3.22 10.66
CA ALA A 236 -11.80 -2.65 9.66
C ALA A 236 -11.81 -1.10 9.69
N LYS A 237 -12.95 -0.49 10.01
CA LYS A 237 -13.10 0.97 10.14
C LYS A 237 -12.48 1.51 11.42
N VAL A 238 -12.72 0.85 12.54
CA VAL A 238 -12.40 1.38 13.87
C VAL A 238 -11.09 0.85 14.42
N PHE A 239 -10.81 -0.44 14.22
CA PHE A 239 -9.65 -1.09 14.81
C PHE A 239 -9.05 -2.19 13.92
N PRO A 240 -8.46 -1.82 12.77
CA PRO A 240 -8.04 -2.78 11.74
C PRO A 240 -6.91 -3.71 12.17
N LEU A 241 -6.03 -3.30 13.09
CA LEU A 241 -4.97 -4.16 13.61
C LEU A 241 -5.54 -5.38 14.34
N ARG A 242 -6.59 -5.19 15.16
CA ARG A 242 -7.30 -6.29 15.84
C ARG A 242 -7.86 -7.29 14.84
N LEU A 243 -8.52 -6.79 13.79
CA LEU A 243 -9.07 -7.64 12.73
C LEU A 243 -7.98 -8.43 12.00
N LEU A 244 -6.87 -7.77 11.67
CA LEU A 244 -5.71 -8.42 11.04
C LEU A 244 -5.19 -9.58 11.89
N LEU A 245 -4.93 -9.34 13.17
CA LEU A 245 -4.42 -10.37 14.08
C LEU A 245 -5.44 -11.48 14.35
N ARG A 246 -6.73 -11.15 14.41
CA ARG A 246 -7.81 -12.15 14.55
C ARG A 246 -7.90 -13.06 13.33
N LEU A 247 -7.71 -12.54 12.12
CA LEU A 247 -7.60 -13.35 10.91
C LEU A 247 -6.35 -14.23 10.95
N GLY A 248 -5.22 -13.73 11.46
CA GLY A 248 -4.04 -14.56 11.68
C GLY A 248 -4.28 -15.74 12.61
N ALA A 249 -5.01 -15.52 13.71
CA ALA A 249 -5.42 -16.59 14.62
C ALA A 249 -6.34 -17.62 13.95
N GLU A 250 -7.32 -17.17 13.17
CA GLU A 250 -8.27 -18.03 12.44
C GLU A 250 -7.54 -19.02 11.52
N PHE A 251 -6.60 -18.49 10.73
CA PHE A 251 -5.89 -19.26 9.72
C PHE A 251 -4.58 -19.87 10.24
N ARG A 252 -4.27 -19.69 11.54
CA ARG A 252 -2.99 -20.10 12.15
C ARG A 252 -1.79 -19.63 11.33
N TYR A 253 -1.83 -18.36 10.92
CA TYR A 253 -0.87 -17.78 10.00
C TYR A 253 -0.47 -16.37 10.47
N TYR A 254 0.80 -16.18 10.83
CA TYR A 254 1.26 -14.96 11.48
C TYR A 254 1.78 -13.90 10.49
N PRO A 255 1.46 -12.60 10.69
CA PRO A 255 0.43 -12.08 11.60
C PRO A 255 -1.00 -12.20 11.03
N CYS A 256 -1.13 -12.44 9.72
CA CYS A 256 -2.39 -12.64 8.99
C CYS A 256 -2.10 -13.38 7.67
N PRO A 257 -3.01 -14.22 7.14
CA PRO A 257 -2.86 -14.83 5.81
C PRO A 257 -2.75 -13.77 4.70
N LEU A 258 -2.08 -14.12 3.59
CA LEU A 258 -2.03 -13.29 2.37
C LEU A 258 -3.14 -13.61 1.37
N PHE A 259 -3.98 -14.60 1.66
CA PHE A 259 -5.02 -15.11 0.77
C PHE A 259 -6.42 -14.89 1.33
N SER A 260 -7.36 -14.77 0.41
CA SER A 260 -8.78 -14.55 0.65
C SER A 260 -9.55 -15.83 0.42
N VAL A 261 -10.49 -16.13 1.32
CA VAL A 261 -11.38 -17.29 1.24
C VAL A 261 -12.82 -16.80 1.16
N ARG A 262 -13.53 -17.19 0.09
CA ARG A 262 -14.96 -16.89 -0.11
C ARG A 262 -15.81 -17.70 0.87
N LYS A 263 -16.99 -17.19 1.23
CA LYS A 263 -18.03 -17.91 2.01
C LYS A 263 -17.55 -18.47 3.37
N ARG A 264 -16.45 -17.94 3.94
CA ARG A 264 -16.00 -18.30 5.29
C ARG A 264 -16.91 -17.68 6.34
N LYS A 265 -16.93 -18.28 7.54
CA LYS A 265 -17.54 -17.64 8.71
C LYS A 265 -16.81 -16.34 9.04
N SER A 266 -17.57 -15.36 9.50
CA SER A 266 -17.04 -14.11 10.02
C SER A 266 -16.30 -14.35 11.33
N VAL A 267 -15.17 -13.68 11.54
CA VAL A 267 -14.40 -13.78 12.80
C VAL A 267 -14.94 -12.89 13.93
N PHE A 268 -15.84 -11.97 13.56
CA PHE A 268 -16.64 -11.14 14.47
C PHE A 268 -18.10 -11.15 14.04
N GLY A 269 -19.01 -11.06 14.98
CA GLY A 269 -20.45 -10.93 14.75
C GLY A 269 -20.97 -9.56 15.17
N GLU A 270 -22.16 -9.55 15.76
CA GLU A 270 -22.71 -8.36 16.42
C GLU A 270 -21.77 -7.89 17.54
N VAL A 271 -21.57 -6.57 17.65
CA VAL A 271 -20.65 -6.00 18.64
C VAL A 271 -21.25 -6.15 20.04
N GLY A 272 -20.63 -7.01 20.85
CA GLY A 272 -21.02 -7.24 22.24
C GLY A 272 -20.43 -6.21 23.21
N HIS A 273 -20.26 -6.61 24.47
CA HIS A 273 -19.62 -5.79 25.50
C HIS A 273 -18.09 -5.83 25.41
N THR A 274 -17.53 -5.13 24.42
CA THR A 274 -16.07 -4.95 24.28
C THR A 274 -15.58 -3.67 24.95
N ILE A 275 -14.33 -3.66 25.43
CA ILE A 275 -13.62 -2.46 25.89
C ILE A 275 -13.58 -1.38 24.80
N VAL A 276 -13.60 -1.77 23.52
CA VAL A 276 -13.55 -0.85 22.39
C VAL A 276 -14.76 0.09 22.36
N ASN A 277 -15.90 -0.29 22.94
CA ASN A 277 -17.05 0.61 23.07
C ASN A 277 -16.78 1.83 23.97
N LEU A 278 -15.78 1.75 24.85
CA LEU A 278 -15.33 2.89 25.67
C LEU A 278 -14.26 3.73 24.95
N LEU A 279 -13.66 3.17 23.91
CA LEU A 279 -12.48 3.71 23.23
C LEU A 279 -12.81 4.28 21.84
N ALA A 280 -13.93 3.86 21.25
CA ALA A 280 -14.36 4.25 19.92
C ALA A 280 -15.88 4.11 19.73
N ASP A 281 -16.42 4.88 18.80
CA ASP A 281 -17.83 4.78 18.39
C ASP A 281 -18.02 3.75 17.28
N MET A 282 -18.40 2.53 17.66
CA MET A 282 -18.67 1.43 16.73
C MET A 282 -19.99 1.56 15.96
N ARG A 283 -20.86 2.52 16.32
CA ARG A 283 -22.19 2.68 15.72
C ARG A 283 -22.22 3.75 14.64
N ASN A 284 -21.76 4.96 14.97
CA ASN A 284 -21.75 6.08 14.01
C ASN A 284 -20.35 6.42 13.50
N PHE A 285 -19.31 5.76 14.01
CA PHE A 285 -17.92 6.00 13.62
C PHE A 285 -17.48 7.46 13.83
N SER A 286 -18.07 8.14 14.82
CA SER A 286 -17.83 9.56 15.08
C SER A 286 -16.45 9.83 15.71
N TYR A 287 -15.89 8.87 16.44
CA TYR A 287 -14.54 8.93 16.99
C TYR A 287 -13.91 7.53 17.07
N SER A 288 -12.58 7.50 17.10
CA SER A 288 -11.78 6.28 17.26
C SER A 288 -10.57 6.57 18.16
N LEU A 289 -9.89 5.51 18.55
CA LEU A 289 -8.70 5.57 19.38
C LEU A 289 -7.60 6.39 18.68
N PRO A 290 -6.97 7.39 19.32
CA PRO A 290 -5.86 8.13 18.72
C PRO A 290 -4.72 7.19 18.36
N ALA A 291 -4.45 7.04 17.05
CA ALA A 291 -3.36 6.22 16.55
C ALA A 291 -2.08 7.05 16.41
N VAL A 292 -1.00 6.60 17.04
CA VAL A 292 0.34 7.14 16.85
C VAL A 292 1.11 6.17 15.97
N ALA A 293 1.47 6.59 14.77
CA ALA A 293 2.17 5.72 13.82
C ALA A 293 3.49 5.23 14.42
N GLY A 294 3.76 3.93 14.37
CA GLY A 294 5.00 3.34 14.88
C GLY A 294 5.09 3.20 16.41
N LEU A 295 4.10 3.68 17.18
CA LEU A 295 3.99 3.35 18.60
C LEU A 295 3.78 1.84 18.73
N VAL A 296 4.59 1.18 19.55
CA VAL A 296 4.43 -0.26 19.84
C VAL A 296 4.39 -0.52 21.34
N VAL A 297 3.66 -1.56 21.74
CA VAL A 297 3.61 -2.04 23.12
C VAL A 297 4.25 -3.42 23.14
N HIS A 298 5.31 -3.59 23.91
CA HIS A 298 6.06 -4.83 24.07
C HIS A 298 5.92 -5.33 25.50
N MET A 299 5.44 -6.56 25.66
CA MET A 299 5.35 -7.22 26.95
C MET A 299 6.35 -8.37 27.03
N GLU A 300 7.13 -8.38 28.09
CA GLU A 300 8.10 -9.41 28.47
C GLU A 300 7.82 -9.87 29.92
N GLU A 301 8.63 -10.79 30.45
CA GLU A 301 8.47 -11.23 31.83
C GLU A 301 8.73 -10.06 32.80
N LYS A 302 7.70 -9.64 33.54
CA LYS A 302 7.72 -8.52 34.51
C LYS A 302 8.06 -7.14 33.92
N GLU A 303 8.12 -7.00 32.61
CA GLU A 303 8.38 -5.71 31.94
C GLU A 303 7.39 -5.45 30.82
N THR A 304 6.81 -4.25 30.81
CA THR A 304 6.01 -3.75 29.70
C THR A 304 6.61 -2.44 29.18
N ASN A 305 7.11 -2.46 27.95
CA ASN A 305 7.74 -1.33 27.28
C ASN A 305 6.81 -0.72 26.23
N ILE A 306 6.47 0.56 26.39
CA ILE A 306 5.71 1.35 25.41
C ILE A 306 6.72 2.25 24.69
N LEU A 307 6.98 1.93 23.43
CA LEU A 307 7.99 2.62 22.63
C LEU A 307 7.33 3.70 21.77
N LEU A 308 7.75 4.95 22.00
CA LEU A 308 7.23 6.15 21.36
C LEU A 308 8.28 6.71 20.38
N PRO A 309 8.05 6.68 19.06
CA PRO A 309 8.99 7.27 18.12
C PRO A 309 9.11 8.78 18.33
N LYS A 310 10.32 9.31 18.53
CA LYS A 310 10.57 10.76 18.68
C LYS A 310 10.10 11.55 17.46
N SER A 311 10.16 10.96 16.27
CA SER A 311 9.64 11.53 15.01
C SER A 311 8.12 11.78 15.04
N ARG A 312 7.38 11.17 15.98
CA ARG A 312 5.92 11.25 16.11
C ARG A 312 5.47 12.01 17.35
N TYR A 313 6.37 12.78 17.97
CA TYR A 313 6.10 13.60 19.15
C TYR A 313 4.82 14.43 19.05
N GLN A 314 4.59 15.11 17.93
CA GLN A 314 3.38 15.92 17.74
C GLN A 314 2.09 15.11 17.75
N GLN A 315 2.12 13.88 17.20
CA GLN A 315 0.95 12.99 17.25
C GLN A 315 0.67 12.55 18.68
N VAL A 316 1.72 12.26 19.46
CA VAL A 316 1.60 11.95 20.89
C VAL A 316 1.02 13.13 21.64
N CYS A 317 1.58 14.33 21.50
CA CYS A 317 1.07 15.53 22.19
C CYS A 317 -0.38 15.86 21.79
N LYS A 318 -0.74 15.69 20.52
CA LYS A 318 -2.13 15.84 20.06
C LYS A 318 -3.06 14.82 20.73
N ALA A 319 -2.66 13.55 20.80
CA ALA A 319 -3.43 12.52 21.48
C ALA A 319 -3.59 12.80 22.98
N LEU A 320 -2.52 13.27 23.65
CA LEU A 320 -2.56 13.68 25.06
C LEU A 320 -3.45 14.91 25.29
N ALA A 321 -3.48 15.86 24.36
CA ALA A 321 -4.34 17.04 24.44
C ALA A 321 -5.83 16.69 24.24
N GLN A 322 -6.13 15.68 23.43
CA GLN A 322 -7.49 15.18 23.20
C GLN A 322 -7.98 14.20 24.29
N SER A 323 -7.07 13.71 25.14
CA SER A 323 -7.41 12.81 26.25
C SER A 323 -8.04 13.53 27.43
N ASN A 324 -8.81 12.78 28.23
CA ASN A 324 -9.36 13.26 29.50
C ASN A 324 -8.28 13.21 30.60
N ASP A 325 -8.41 14.02 31.64
CA ASP A 325 -7.50 14.04 32.81
C ASP A 325 -7.43 12.70 33.55
N HIS A 326 -8.46 11.85 33.43
CA HIS A 326 -8.50 10.55 34.10
C HIS A 326 -8.14 9.36 33.21
N VAL A 327 -8.18 9.49 31.89
CA VAL A 327 -7.94 8.36 30.97
C VAL A 327 -7.19 8.83 29.73
N ILE A 328 -6.05 8.19 29.47
CA ILE A 328 -5.27 8.34 28.24
C ILE A 328 -5.35 7.01 27.50
N SER A 329 -5.65 7.04 26.21
CA SER A 329 -5.75 5.83 25.41
C SER A 329 -5.09 6.03 24.04
N LEU A 330 -4.29 5.05 23.62
CA LEU A 330 -3.45 5.13 22.42
C LEU A 330 -3.52 3.82 21.65
N ALA A 331 -3.74 3.89 20.34
CA ALA A 331 -3.64 2.73 19.46
C ALA A 331 -2.17 2.40 19.19
N ALA A 332 -1.82 1.12 19.24
CA ALA A 332 -0.51 0.63 18.87
C ALA A 332 -0.49 0.19 17.40
N SER A 333 0.71 0.21 16.81
CA SER A 333 1.02 -0.35 15.51
C SER A 333 1.45 -1.82 15.66
N PHE A 334 1.34 -2.57 14.57
CA PHE A 334 1.98 -3.89 14.49
C PHE A 334 3.48 -3.75 14.74
N SER A 335 4.06 -4.69 15.50
CA SER A 335 5.49 -4.68 15.80
C SER A 335 6.20 -5.86 15.15
N PRO A 336 7.04 -5.64 14.13
CA PRO A 336 7.90 -6.69 13.58
C PRO A 336 9.00 -7.16 14.54
N GLN A 337 9.24 -6.46 15.65
CA GLN A 337 10.24 -6.88 16.64
C GLN A 337 9.66 -7.91 17.63
N ALA A 338 8.34 -7.96 17.76
CA ALA A 338 7.66 -8.93 18.61
C ALA A 338 7.57 -10.30 17.92
N ASP A 339 7.78 -11.37 18.69
CA ASP A 339 7.65 -12.76 18.24
C ASP A 339 6.23 -13.32 18.41
N ALA A 340 5.38 -12.59 19.14
CA ALA A 340 3.97 -12.88 19.33
C ALA A 340 3.14 -11.60 19.42
N HIS A 341 1.82 -11.71 19.24
CA HIS A 341 0.85 -10.65 19.53
C HIS A 341 -0.35 -11.18 20.27
N LEU A 342 -0.92 -10.34 21.15
CA LEU A 342 -2.23 -10.56 21.72
C LEU A 342 -3.32 -10.49 20.63
N VAL A 343 -4.34 -11.31 20.77
CA VAL A 343 -5.49 -11.40 19.87
C VAL A 343 -6.77 -11.40 20.69
N CYS A 344 -7.72 -10.57 20.29
CA CYS A 344 -9.07 -10.56 20.84
C CYS A 344 -9.98 -11.49 20.00
N LEU A 345 -10.48 -12.56 20.61
CA LEU A 345 -11.48 -13.45 20.00
C LEU A 345 -12.86 -13.11 20.53
N GLN A 346 -13.84 -13.07 19.63
CA GLN A 346 -15.25 -13.09 19.99
C GLN A 346 -15.75 -14.52 19.99
N LEU A 347 -16.35 -14.95 21.10
CA LEU A 347 -16.97 -16.26 21.26
C LEU A 347 -18.40 -16.25 20.70
N ASP A 348 -18.99 -17.43 20.54
CA ASP A 348 -20.34 -17.58 19.97
C ASP A 348 -21.44 -16.92 20.84
N ASP A 349 -21.18 -16.74 22.14
CA ASP A 349 -22.06 -16.03 23.07
C ASP A 349 -21.91 -14.49 23.03
N GLY A 350 -21.04 -13.98 22.15
CA GLY A 350 -20.74 -12.56 21.98
C GLY A 350 -19.73 -11.99 22.98
N SER A 351 -19.23 -12.80 23.93
CA SER A 351 -18.17 -12.39 24.86
C SER A 351 -16.79 -12.36 24.19
N TYR A 352 -15.84 -11.66 24.80
CA TYR A 352 -14.49 -11.47 24.26
C TYR A 352 -13.44 -12.13 25.15
N GLN A 353 -12.47 -12.79 24.51
CA GLN A 353 -11.37 -13.49 25.17
C GLN A 353 -10.02 -13.10 24.58
N THR A 354 -9.02 -12.99 25.45
CA THR A 354 -7.62 -12.84 25.10
C THR A 354 -7.00 -14.18 24.69
N GLN A 355 -6.33 -14.20 23.55
CA GLN A 355 -5.34 -15.22 23.17
C GLN A 355 -4.07 -14.55 22.68
N ALA A 356 -3.07 -15.34 22.28
CA ALA A 356 -1.89 -14.85 21.60
C ALA A 356 -1.47 -15.77 20.46
N ILE A 357 -1.09 -15.18 19.33
CA ILE A 357 -0.49 -15.87 18.18
C ILE A 357 1.00 -15.54 18.12
N ASN A 358 1.80 -16.46 17.59
CA ASN A 358 3.24 -16.30 17.50
C ASN A 358 3.79 -16.76 16.16
N ILE A 359 5.00 -16.32 15.84
CA ILE A 359 5.76 -16.82 14.71
C ILE A 359 6.00 -18.32 14.93
N HIS A 360 5.45 -19.16 14.04
CA HIS A 360 5.63 -20.61 14.03
C HIS A 360 7.12 -20.94 13.87
N THR A 361 7.88 -20.97 14.97
CA THR A 361 9.30 -21.43 15.13
C THR A 361 10.00 -20.75 16.31
N ARG A 362 9.46 -19.67 16.90
CA ARG A 362 10.13 -18.92 17.96
C ARG A 362 9.43 -19.06 19.32
N PRO A 363 10.18 -19.28 20.41
CA PRO A 363 9.61 -19.19 21.76
C PRO A 363 9.14 -17.76 22.01
N ARG A 364 8.09 -17.62 22.84
CA ARG A 364 7.53 -16.31 23.17
C ARG A 364 8.47 -15.56 24.10
N LYS A 365 9.06 -14.47 23.62
CA LYS A 365 9.88 -13.58 24.44
C LYS A 365 9.21 -12.21 24.56
N VAL A 366 8.88 -11.61 23.42
CA VAL A 366 8.24 -10.30 23.32
C VAL A 366 6.86 -10.46 22.70
N THR A 367 5.83 -10.16 23.48
CA THR A 367 4.43 -10.17 23.02
C THR A 367 3.96 -8.74 22.76
N GLY A 368 3.55 -8.45 21.53
CA GLY A 368 2.96 -7.17 21.15
C GLY A 368 1.50 -7.04 21.58
N ALA A 369 1.07 -5.82 21.92
CA ALA A 369 -0.33 -5.48 22.19
C ALA A 369 -0.86 -4.42 21.22
N SER A 370 -2.18 -4.39 21.02
CA SER A 370 -2.87 -3.56 20.01
C SER A 370 -3.22 -2.15 20.50
N PHE A 371 -3.28 -1.93 21.82
CA PHE A 371 -3.54 -0.62 22.41
C PHE A 371 -2.99 -0.50 23.84
N LEU A 372 -2.90 0.74 24.31
CA LEU A 372 -2.61 1.12 25.68
C LEU A 372 -3.75 1.96 26.26
N VAL A 373 -4.17 1.67 27.49
CA VAL A 373 -5.04 2.52 28.31
C VAL A 373 -4.34 2.84 29.63
N LEU A 374 -4.13 4.12 29.91
CA LEU A 374 -3.67 4.61 31.21
C LEU A 374 -4.88 5.19 31.95
N ASN A 375 -5.18 4.66 33.13
CA ASN A 375 -6.37 4.99 33.89
C ASN A 375 -6.01 5.51 35.28
N GLY A 376 -6.32 6.78 35.57
CA GLY A 376 -6.03 7.47 36.82
C GLY A 376 -6.99 7.16 37.97
N ALA A 377 -7.71 6.03 37.93
CA ALA A 377 -8.74 5.68 38.90
C ALA A 377 -8.27 4.78 40.07
N LEU A 378 -6.95 4.60 40.27
CA LEU A 378 -6.45 3.79 41.38
C LEU A 378 -6.72 4.52 42.72
N LYS A 379 -7.24 3.78 43.70
CA LYS A 379 -7.50 4.33 45.05
C LYS A 379 -6.22 4.28 45.88
N SER A 380 -5.88 5.38 46.56
CA SER A 380 -4.74 5.47 47.48
C SER A 380 -4.80 4.45 48.62
N SER A 381 -5.99 4.04 49.03
CA SER A 381 -6.20 3.01 50.06
C SER A 381 -5.85 1.58 49.61
N SER A 382 -5.52 1.36 48.34
CA SER A 382 -5.18 0.02 47.82
C SER A 382 -3.81 -0.50 48.26
N GLY A 383 -2.90 0.39 48.70
CA GLY A 383 -1.52 0.03 49.04
C GLY A 383 -0.66 -0.39 47.84
N ILE A 384 -1.14 -0.13 46.62
CA ILE A 384 -0.51 -0.47 45.34
C ILE A 384 -0.08 0.82 44.65
N SER A 385 1.13 0.86 44.09
CA SER A 385 1.65 2.02 43.36
C SER A 385 1.11 2.12 41.94
N GLY A 386 0.89 0.97 41.29
CA GLY A 386 0.27 0.86 39.96
C GLY A 386 -0.17 -0.57 39.69
N ARG A 387 -1.14 -0.75 38.79
CA ARG A 387 -1.61 -2.09 38.38
C ARG A 387 -1.64 -2.19 36.86
N SER A 388 -0.82 -3.07 36.30
CA SER A 388 -0.87 -3.46 34.89
C SER A 388 -1.80 -4.67 34.73
N SER A 389 -2.54 -4.73 33.62
CA SER A 389 -3.44 -5.83 33.29
C SER A 389 -3.67 -5.91 31.79
N ILE A 390 -3.83 -7.13 31.27
CA ILE A 390 -4.24 -7.35 29.88
C ILE A 390 -5.76 -7.27 29.80
N VAL A 391 -6.27 -6.49 28.84
CA VAL A 391 -7.70 -6.37 28.54
C VAL A 391 -7.88 -6.65 27.06
N GLU A 392 -8.52 -7.77 26.73
CA GLU A 392 -8.68 -8.25 25.35
C GLU A 392 -7.33 -8.39 24.64
N ASP A 393 -6.96 -7.49 23.73
CA ASP A 393 -5.67 -7.48 23.03
C ASP A 393 -4.81 -6.25 23.34
N GLY A 394 -5.13 -5.51 24.41
CA GLY A 394 -4.38 -4.34 24.85
C GLY A 394 -3.91 -4.43 26.29
N VAL A 395 -3.15 -3.42 26.70
CA VAL A 395 -2.66 -3.26 28.08
C VAL A 395 -3.38 -2.09 28.74
N MET A 396 -3.91 -2.33 29.93
CA MET A 396 -4.46 -1.30 30.81
C MET A 396 -3.58 -1.14 32.05
N VAL A 397 -3.13 0.09 32.30
CA VAL A 397 -2.33 0.45 33.47
C VAL A 397 -3.12 1.42 34.34
N GLN A 398 -3.45 1.00 35.55
CA GLN A 398 -4.13 1.81 36.54
C GLN A 398 -3.13 2.52 37.44
N LEU A 399 -3.30 3.82 37.60
CA LEU A 399 -2.41 4.74 38.30
C LEU A 399 -3.19 5.63 39.27
N LEU A 400 -2.49 6.19 40.24
CA LEU A 400 -3.03 7.30 41.03
C LEU A 400 -3.22 8.54 40.12
N PRO A 401 -4.22 9.40 40.37
CA PRO A 401 -4.47 10.60 39.57
C PRO A 401 -3.23 11.48 39.37
N ASP A 402 -2.47 11.73 40.45
CA ASP A 402 -1.28 12.58 40.41
C ASP A 402 -0.16 11.96 39.56
N MET A 403 -0.01 10.64 39.58
CA MET A 403 0.98 9.96 38.73
C MET A 403 0.62 10.03 37.26
N LEU A 404 -0.67 9.94 36.91
CA LEU A 404 -1.12 10.10 35.53
C LEU A 404 -0.84 11.53 35.02
N SER A 405 -1.08 12.55 35.86
CA SER A 405 -0.74 13.94 35.55
C SER A 405 0.77 14.12 35.33
N ASN A 406 1.60 13.57 36.21
CA ASN A 406 3.06 13.63 36.09
C ASN A 406 3.55 12.91 34.83
N LEU A 407 3.00 11.74 34.50
CA LEU A 407 3.29 11.01 33.27
C LEU A 407 2.95 11.86 32.05
N LYS A 408 1.77 12.49 32.02
CA LYS A 408 1.35 13.38 30.92
C LYS A 408 2.35 14.52 30.72
N GLN A 409 2.81 15.15 31.80
CA GLN A 409 3.82 16.21 31.76
C GLN A 409 5.19 15.71 31.27
N ALA A 410 5.63 14.54 31.73
CA ALA A 410 6.89 13.93 31.28
C ALA A 410 6.86 13.65 29.77
N LEU A 411 5.77 13.08 29.25
CA LEU A 411 5.62 12.83 27.82
C LEU A 411 5.62 14.13 26.99
N ILE A 412 4.98 15.20 27.49
CA ILE A 412 5.02 16.52 26.85
C ILE A 412 6.45 17.10 26.84
N ARG A 413 7.28 16.77 27.84
CA ARG A 413 8.70 17.16 27.86
C ARG A 413 9.61 16.23 27.07
N MET A 414 9.06 15.25 26.37
CA MET A 414 9.80 14.17 25.70
C MET A 414 10.71 13.38 26.66
N GLU A 415 10.28 13.22 27.91
CA GLU A 415 10.99 12.47 28.94
C GLU A 415 10.44 11.04 29.02
N ASN A 416 11.32 10.08 29.31
CA ASN A 416 10.91 8.71 29.61
C ASN A 416 10.22 8.66 30.98
N TYR A 417 9.25 7.77 31.14
CA TYR A 417 8.52 7.62 32.40
C TYR A 417 8.41 6.15 32.79
N THR A 418 8.73 5.83 34.05
CA THR A 418 8.70 4.46 34.58
C THR A 418 7.66 4.36 35.69
N ILE A 419 6.83 3.33 35.62
CA ILE A 419 5.81 3.00 36.61
C ILE A 419 6.18 1.65 37.23
N GLN A 420 6.35 1.66 38.54
CA GLN A 420 6.51 0.43 39.32
C GLN A 420 5.12 -0.09 39.72
N CYS A 421 4.71 -1.23 39.18
CA CYS A 421 3.43 -1.87 39.51
C CYS A 421 3.61 -2.93 40.59
N GLY A 422 2.66 -3.02 41.53
CA GLY A 422 2.75 -3.89 42.70
C GLY A 422 2.52 -3.14 44.02
N LYS A 423 2.69 -3.85 45.14
CA LYS A 423 2.52 -3.29 46.48
C LYS A 423 3.67 -2.35 46.82
N ILE A 424 3.37 -1.26 47.52
CA ILE A 424 4.36 -0.24 47.93
C ILE A 424 5.41 -0.80 48.92
N ILE A 425 5.10 -1.90 49.59
CA ILE A 425 5.91 -2.47 50.68
C ILE A 425 6.93 -3.51 50.16
N ASP A 426 6.78 -4.03 48.94
CA ASP A 426 7.70 -5.02 48.39
C ASP A 426 8.97 -4.34 47.83
N ASP A 427 10.15 -4.84 48.19
CA ASP A 427 11.45 -4.33 47.70
C ASP A 427 11.66 -4.53 46.19
N GLN A 428 10.84 -5.36 45.54
CA GLN A 428 10.84 -5.55 44.09
C GLN A 428 9.44 -5.39 43.50
N PRO A 429 9.31 -4.66 42.38
CA PRO A 429 8.04 -4.51 41.67
C PRO A 429 7.57 -5.87 41.11
N GLU A 430 6.25 -6.07 41.09
CA GLU A 430 5.64 -7.23 40.41
C GLU A 430 5.80 -7.10 38.89
N GLU A 431 5.66 -5.88 38.36
CA GLU A 431 5.84 -5.55 36.96
C GLU A 431 6.33 -4.10 36.81
N THR A 432 7.24 -3.84 35.89
CA THR A 432 7.68 -2.49 35.53
C THR A 432 7.09 -2.09 34.18
N VAL A 433 6.36 -0.98 34.15
CA VAL A 433 5.86 -0.41 32.89
C VAL A 433 6.69 0.82 32.54
N THR A 434 7.31 0.87 31.37
CA THR A 434 8.11 2.02 30.93
C THR A 434 7.63 2.59 29.61
N LEU A 435 7.39 3.90 29.59
CA LEU A 435 7.16 4.67 28.38
C LEU A 435 8.50 5.29 27.94
N LYS A 436 9.01 4.87 26.79
CA LYS A 436 10.35 5.22 26.30
C LYS A 436 10.27 5.92 24.94
N TRP A 437 10.91 7.08 24.83
CA TRP A 437 11.14 7.76 23.56
C TRP A 437 12.31 7.11 22.82
N VAL A 438 12.07 6.67 21.58
CA VAL A 438 13.04 5.96 20.76
C VAL A 438 13.36 6.75 19.49
N ASP A 439 14.64 6.75 19.10
CA ASP A 439 15.12 7.43 17.88
C ASP A 439 14.73 6.65 16.61
N GLN A 440 14.87 5.32 16.65
CA GLN A 440 14.50 4.45 15.53
C GLN A 440 13.01 4.12 15.56
N GLU A 441 12.33 4.19 14.41
CA GLU A 441 10.95 3.70 14.30
C GLU A 441 10.91 2.17 14.54
N PRO A 442 10.20 1.67 15.58
CA PRO A 442 10.14 0.25 15.90
C PRO A 442 9.50 -0.63 14.80
N SER A 443 8.74 -0.01 13.91
CA SER A 443 8.15 -0.63 12.73
C SER A 443 8.63 0.11 11.48
N PRO A 444 9.62 -0.41 10.74
CA PRO A 444 10.22 0.30 9.62
C PRO A 444 9.20 0.51 8.49
N VAL A 445 9.10 1.75 8.01
CA VAL A 445 8.34 2.11 6.79
C VAL A 445 9.10 1.74 5.51
N ASN A 446 8.42 1.76 4.36
CA ASN A 446 9.04 1.60 3.05
C ASN A 446 9.93 0.35 2.88
N LEU A 447 9.51 -0.77 3.47
CA LEU A 447 10.21 -2.05 3.37
C LEU A 447 10.38 -2.49 1.90
N GLY A 448 11.63 -2.81 1.52
CA GLY A 448 11.97 -3.27 0.17
C GLY A 448 11.98 -2.18 -0.90
N VAL A 449 11.68 -0.93 -0.53
CA VAL A 449 11.80 0.24 -1.42
C VAL A 449 13.29 0.55 -1.61
N GLN A 450 13.71 0.77 -2.85
CA GLN A 450 15.08 1.09 -3.22
C GLN A 450 15.12 2.37 -4.06
N SER A 451 16.18 3.17 -3.88
CA SER A 451 16.41 4.35 -4.69
C SER A 451 16.61 3.95 -6.16
N PRO A 452 15.94 4.63 -7.12
CA PRO A 452 16.18 4.45 -8.54
C PRO A 452 17.54 5.02 -8.99
N ILE A 453 18.26 5.76 -8.13
CA ILE A 453 19.56 6.34 -8.45
C ILE A 453 20.67 5.29 -8.31
N ASP A 454 20.72 4.64 -7.15
CA ASP A 454 21.87 3.81 -6.73
C ASP A 454 21.48 2.49 -6.05
N GLY A 455 20.19 2.18 -5.96
CA GLY A 455 19.70 0.97 -5.29
C GLY A 455 19.77 1.01 -3.76
N ARG A 456 20.10 2.17 -3.16
CA ARG A 456 20.10 2.34 -1.70
C ARG A 456 18.75 1.95 -1.11
N SER A 457 18.77 1.15 -0.05
CA SER A 457 17.54 0.76 0.66
C SER A 457 16.92 1.95 1.37
N PHE A 458 15.61 2.13 1.19
CA PHE A 458 14.78 3.14 1.87
C PHE A 458 13.94 2.53 2.99
N THR A 459 14.28 1.32 3.43
CA THR A 459 13.63 0.72 4.60
C THR A 459 13.91 1.57 5.85
N GLY A 460 12.85 2.00 6.53
CA GLY A 460 12.91 2.89 7.69
C GLY A 460 12.98 4.38 7.35
N ILE A 461 13.07 4.77 6.08
CA ILE A 461 13.10 6.17 5.66
C ILE A 461 11.68 6.66 5.40
N SER A 462 11.27 7.72 6.10
CA SER A 462 9.95 8.33 5.92
C SER A 462 9.83 9.00 4.55
N SER A 463 8.64 8.87 3.95
CA SER A 463 8.29 9.57 2.71
C SER A 463 6.99 10.36 2.84
N ILE A 464 6.89 11.42 2.03
CA ILE A 464 5.71 12.25 1.84
C ILE A 464 5.23 12.01 0.41
N ARG A 465 4.01 11.49 0.28
CA ARG A 465 3.40 11.26 -1.03
C ARG A 465 2.71 12.50 -1.54
N VAL A 466 2.91 12.81 -2.83
CA VAL A 466 2.26 13.93 -3.49
C VAL A 466 0.86 13.48 -3.95
N MET A 467 -0.15 13.89 -3.19
CA MET A 467 -1.55 13.49 -3.43
C MET A 467 -2.16 14.15 -4.68
N GLN A 468 -1.72 15.38 -4.99
CA GLN A 468 -2.19 16.14 -6.17
C GLN A 468 -1.00 16.55 -7.03
N PRO A 469 -0.38 15.59 -7.71
CA PRO A 469 0.83 15.87 -8.44
C PRO A 469 0.50 16.67 -9.69
N ARG A 470 1.29 17.71 -9.96
CA ARG A 470 1.17 18.49 -11.20
C ARG A 470 1.91 17.79 -12.32
N ASP A 471 1.24 17.62 -13.46
CA ASP A 471 1.86 17.10 -14.67
C ASP A 471 2.60 18.19 -15.42
N PHE A 472 3.86 17.91 -15.72
CA PHE A 472 4.67 18.74 -16.60
C PHE A 472 4.69 18.11 -17.98
N LYS A 473 4.13 18.83 -18.95
CA LYS A 473 4.10 18.40 -20.35
C LYS A 473 5.45 18.69 -20.99
N GLY A 474 6.04 17.69 -21.65
CA GLY A 474 7.22 17.87 -22.48
C GLY A 474 6.99 17.51 -23.94
N GLU A 475 8.08 17.47 -24.68
CA GLU A 475 8.06 17.03 -26.07
C GLU A 475 7.70 15.54 -26.19
N GLY A 476 6.99 15.16 -27.26
CA GLY A 476 6.67 13.75 -27.56
C GLY A 476 5.46 13.17 -26.83
N HIS A 477 4.48 13.99 -26.46
CA HIS A 477 3.25 13.59 -25.74
C HIS A 477 3.47 12.95 -24.38
N ARG A 478 4.69 12.96 -23.81
CA ARG A 478 4.97 12.43 -22.48
C ARG A 478 4.77 13.49 -21.39
N LEU A 479 4.43 13.03 -20.19
CA LEU A 479 4.25 13.84 -19.00
C LEU A 479 5.29 13.42 -17.96
N LEU A 480 5.75 14.38 -17.15
CA LEU A 480 6.51 14.10 -15.93
C LEU A 480 5.66 14.43 -14.72
N ARG A 481 5.64 13.52 -13.75
CA ARG A 481 4.86 13.64 -12.53
C ARG A 481 5.76 13.46 -11.31
N TRP A 482 5.82 14.44 -10.41
CA TRP A 482 6.44 14.27 -9.10
C TRP A 482 5.51 13.50 -8.17
N THR A 483 5.94 12.34 -7.66
CA THR A 483 5.06 11.43 -6.92
C THR A 483 5.38 11.35 -5.44
N GLU A 484 6.65 11.49 -5.05
CA GLU A 484 7.08 11.20 -3.68
C GLU A 484 8.33 11.98 -3.30
N LEU A 485 8.46 12.27 -2.00
CA LEU A 485 9.61 12.90 -1.36
C LEU A 485 10.07 12.03 -0.19
N PHE A 486 11.34 11.64 -0.18
CA PHE A 486 11.98 10.93 0.93
C PHE A 486 12.86 11.90 1.71
N VAL A 487 12.72 11.89 3.03
CA VAL A 487 13.55 12.69 3.94
C VAL A 487 14.56 11.75 4.59
N ILE A 488 15.79 11.75 4.07
CA ILE A 488 16.83 10.78 4.40
C ILE A 488 17.57 11.18 5.69
N GLN A 489 17.93 12.45 5.79
CA GLN A 489 18.62 13.00 6.96
C GLN A 489 18.24 14.45 7.15
N ILE A 490 18.03 14.84 8.41
CA ILE A 490 17.96 16.23 8.86
C ILE A 490 18.95 16.28 10.03
N GLU A 491 19.97 17.13 9.97
CA GLU A 491 20.83 17.32 11.14
C GLU A 491 20.10 18.18 12.17
N ASP A 492 20.05 17.71 13.43
CA ASP A 492 19.56 18.51 14.56
C ASP A 492 20.56 19.66 14.80
N SER A 493 20.33 20.80 14.17
CA SER A 493 20.94 22.07 14.55
C SER A 493 20.53 22.40 15.99
N ALA A 494 21.33 21.92 16.94
CA ALA A 494 21.39 22.27 18.37
C ALA A 494 20.14 22.93 19.02
N ARG A 495 19.49 22.19 19.94
CA ARG A 495 18.88 22.72 21.18
C ARG A 495 17.76 23.78 21.07
N SER A 496 16.79 23.61 20.17
CA SER A 496 15.53 24.36 20.24
C SER A 496 14.32 23.42 20.17
N SER A 497 13.81 23.06 21.35
CA SER A 497 12.72 22.11 21.57
C SER A 497 11.31 22.68 21.30
N SER A 498 11.14 23.66 20.39
CA SER A 498 9.83 24.26 20.12
C SER A 498 9.40 24.40 18.66
N ASN A 499 10.29 24.30 17.65
CA ASN A 499 9.94 24.75 16.27
C ASN A 499 9.99 23.68 15.15
N ARG A 500 9.95 22.37 15.45
CA ARG A 500 9.98 21.31 14.42
C ARG A 500 8.84 21.35 13.36
N ILE A 501 7.77 22.11 13.58
CA ILE A 501 6.69 22.32 12.57
C ILE A 501 7.17 23.25 11.45
N GLU A 502 7.96 24.28 11.78
CA GLU A 502 8.51 25.20 10.78
C GLU A 502 9.57 24.48 9.93
N ASP A 503 10.41 23.64 10.53
CA ASP A 503 11.46 22.88 9.83
C ASP A 503 10.91 21.93 8.74
N ASN A 504 9.83 21.20 9.02
CA ASN A 504 9.18 20.35 8.00
C ASN A 504 8.46 21.18 6.93
N GLY A 505 7.92 22.35 7.30
CA GLY A 505 7.34 23.30 6.36
C GLY A 505 8.38 23.86 5.38
N ASP A 506 9.60 24.06 5.85
CA ASP A 506 10.68 24.59 5.04
C ASP A 506 11.32 23.52 4.14
N ILE A 507 11.49 22.29 4.62
CA ILE A 507 11.91 21.16 3.78
C ILE A 507 10.90 20.87 2.67
N THR A 508 9.60 20.89 2.98
CA THR A 508 8.56 20.66 1.96
C THR A 508 8.52 21.78 0.92
N ARG A 509 8.63 23.05 1.34
CA ARG A 509 8.74 24.20 0.43
C ARG A 509 10.01 24.15 -0.44
N PHE A 510 11.13 23.74 0.14
CA PHE A 510 12.39 23.53 -0.57
C PHE A 510 12.25 22.42 -1.60
N ALA A 511 11.71 21.27 -1.21
CA ALA A 511 11.43 20.15 -2.11
C ALA A 511 10.45 20.54 -3.23
N GLU A 512 9.41 21.34 -2.97
CA GLU A 512 8.52 21.86 -4.01
C GLU A 512 9.25 22.74 -5.04
N THR A 513 10.19 23.56 -4.56
CA THR A 513 11.03 24.42 -5.41
C THR A 513 11.93 23.59 -6.31
N LEU A 514 12.62 22.59 -5.74
CA LEU A 514 13.42 21.62 -6.47
C LEU A 514 12.57 20.81 -7.47
N ALA A 515 11.41 20.32 -7.03
CA ALA A 515 10.50 19.54 -7.87
C ALA A 515 10.07 20.32 -9.10
N LYS A 516 9.70 21.60 -8.92
CA LYS A 516 9.30 22.48 -10.01
C LYS A 516 10.45 22.73 -10.98
N ALA A 517 11.65 23.03 -10.48
CA ALA A 517 12.82 23.30 -11.30
C ALA A 517 13.23 22.05 -12.11
N ALA A 518 13.39 20.92 -11.43
CA ALA A 518 13.71 19.63 -12.06
C ALA A 518 12.64 19.22 -13.09
N SER A 519 11.36 19.46 -12.80
CA SER A 519 10.30 19.09 -13.74
C SER A 519 10.32 19.92 -15.02
N VAL A 520 10.64 21.22 -14.92
CA VAL A 520 10.80 22.09 -16.10
C VAL A 520 12.01 21.67 -16.92
N ALA A 521 13.15 21.40 -16.27
CA ALA A 521 14.37 20.96 -16.94
C ALA A 521 14.18 19.61 -17.67
N LEU A 522 13.61 18.63 -16.98
CA LEU A 522 13.39 17.29 -17.55
C LEU A 522 12.30 17.28 -18.63
N ALA A 523 11.28 18.15 -18.54
CA ALA A 523 10.24 18.27 -19.55
C ALA A 523 10.81 18.52 -20.97
N ALA A 524 11.90 19.27 -21.07
CA ALA A 524 12.57 19.56 -22.35
C ALA A 524 13.16 18.31 -23.03
N LYS A 525 13.43 17.23 -22.28
CA LYS A 525 14.08 16.01 -22.79
C LYS A 525 13.24 14.74 -22.62
N LEU A 526 11.97 14.84 -22.25
CA LEU A 526 11.09 13.69 -21.97
C LEU A 526 10.99 12.68 -23.12
N ALA A 527 11.08 13.13 -24.38
CA ALA A 527 11.06 12.26 -25.55
C ALA A 527 12.23 11.24 -25.60
N SER A 528 13.33 11.52 -24.89
CA SER A 528 14.50 10.62 -24.81
C SER A 528 14.39 9.51 -23.75
N LEU A 529 13.46 9.65 -22.80
CA LEU A 529 13.34 8.75 -21.63
C LEU A 529 12.26 7.69 -21.84
N GLU A 530 12.50 6.43 -21.46
CA GLU A 530 11.51 5.38 -21.66
C GLU A 530 10.18 5.65 -20.92
N PRO A 531 9.02 5.27 -21.50
CA PRO A 531 7.74 5.31 -20.79
C PRO A 531 7.82 4.57 -19.46
N HIS A 532 7.14 5.10 -18.42
CA HIS A 532 7.09 4.49 -17.10
C HIS A 532 8.44 4.41 -16.36
N THR A 533 9.46 5.15 -16.81
CA THR A 533 10.72 5.31 -16.06
C THR A 533 10.49 6.05 -14.74
N LEU A 534 10.97 5.48 -13.64
CA LEU A 534 11.06 6.14 -12.34
C LEU A 534 12.43 6.80 -12.21
N ILE A 535 12.42 8.11 -11.99
CA ILE A 535 13.60 8.97 -11.86
C ILE A 535 13.72 9.41 -10.41
N GLY A 536 14.90 9.28 -9.83
CA GLY A 536 15.25 9.87 -8.54
C GLY A 536 16.11 11.11 -8.72
N LEU A 537 15.89 12.10 -7.86
CA LEU A 537 16.72 13.27 -7.68
C LEU A 537 17.05 13.40 -6.19
N ARG A 538 18.28 13.09 -5.80
CA ARG A 538 18.77 13.27 -4.43
C ARG A 538 19.52 14.59 -4.33
N VAL A 539 19.23 15.36 -3.30
CA VAL A 539 19.92 16.60 -2.98
C VAL A 539 20.47 16.49 -1.57
N SER A 540 21.74 16.84 -1.41
CA SER A 540 22.41 16.95 -0.12
C SER A 540 22.80 18.41 0.10
N LEU A 541 22.28 18.99 1.18
CA LEU A 541 22.66 20.30 1.68
C LEU A 541 23.40 20.08 3.00
N ASP A 542 24.71 20.29 2.97
CA ASP A 542 25.55 20.41 4.15
C ASP A 542 26.11 21.84 4.20
N GLY A 543 26.35 22.41 5.38
CA GLY A 543 26.69 23.82 5.56
C GLY A 543 27.88 24.29 4.70
N ASP A 544 28.77 23.37 4.33
CA ASP A 544 29.96 23.62 3.51
C ASP A 544 29.89 22.96 2.11
N SER A 545 28.91 22.12 1.80
CA SER A 545 28.82 21.41 0.52
C SER A 545 27.38 21.23 0.03
N VAL A 546 27.18 21.52 -1.26
CA VAL A 546 25.91 21.24 -1.93
C VAL A 546 26.14 20.34 -3.12
N GLU A 547 25.43 19.22 -3.14
CA GLU A 547 25.47 18.28 -4.25
C GLU A 547 24.06 17.79 -4.60
N TYR A 548 23.90 17.41 -5.85
CA TYR A 548 22.73 16.66 -6.29
C TYR A 548 23.16 15.46 -7.14
N GLN A 549 22.32 14.43 -7.12
CA GLN A 549 22.47 13.22 -7.91
C GLN A 549 21.14 12.91 -8.58
N ALA A 550 21.17 12.50 -9.85
CA ALA A 550 19.98 12.12 -10.59
C ALA A 550 20.20 10.79 -11.33
N GLY A 551 19.20 9.91 -11.27
CA GLY A 551 19.31 8.58 -11.87
C GLY A 551 17.98 7.88 -12.06
N ALA A 552 17.98 6.84 -12.87
CA ALA A 552 16.85 5.96 -13.11
C ALA A 552 17.35 4.53 -13.30
N GLY A 553 16.63 3.55 -12.75
CA GLY A 553 16.98 2.13 -12.89
C GLY A 553 18.40 1.79 -12.40
N GLN A 554 18.90 2.48 -11.37
CA GLN A 554 20.26 2.35 -10.82
C GLN A 554 21.36 2.77 -11.79
N THR A 555 21.04 3.66 -12.72
CA THR A 555 21.98 4.22 -13.70
C THR A 555 21.82 5.74 -13.75
N SER A 556 22.89 6.46 -14.11
CA SER A 556 22.83 7.90 -14.32
C SER A 556 21.88 8.25 -15.47
N LEU A 557 21.19 9.39 -15.35
CA LEU A 557 20.39 9.91 -16.46
C LEU A 557 21.29 10.22 -17.67
N PRO A 558 20.73 10.21 -18.90
CA PRO A 558 21.47 10.64 -20.08
C PRO A 558 22.07 12.04 -19.90
N ASN A 559 23.30 12.28 -20.39
CA ASN A 559 24.02 13.55 -20.20
C ASN A 559 23.18 14.78 -20.59
N ALA A 560 22.39 14.69 -21.66
CA ALA A 560 21.52 15.79 -22.08
C ALA A 560 20.42 16.16 -21.07
N CYS A 561 20.00 15.23 -20.20
CA CYS A 561 19.10 15.54 -19.08
C CYS A 561 19.87 16.18 -17.91
N VAL A 562 21.09 15.71 -17.65
CA VAL A 562 21.95 16.23 -16.58
C VAL A 562 22.34 17.69 -16.86
N GLU A 563 22.68 18.04 -18.10
CA GLU A 563 23.03 19.42 -18.49
C GLU A 563 21.87 20.42 -18.25
N GLU A 564 20.63 20.00 -18.50
CA GLU A 564 19.44 20.83 -18.23
C GLU A 564 19.16 20.93 -16.73
N LEU A 565 19.39 19.84 -15.98
CA LEU A 565 19.29 19.84 -14.52
C LEU A 565 20.35 20.75 -13.89
N ASP A 566 21.59 20.72 -14.36
CA ASP A 566 22.68 21.61 -13.90
C ASP A 566 22.27 23.08 -14.03
N SER A 567 21.80 23.44 -15.22
CA SER A 567 21.38 24.82 -15.54
C SER A 567 20.22 25.31 -14.64
N SER A 568 19.37 24.40 -14.17
CA SER A 568 18.18 24.72 -13.38
C SER A 568 18.39 24.63 -11.87
N LEU A 569 19.10 23.60 -11.40
CA LEU A 569 19.22 23.25 -9.98
C LEU A 569 20.40 23.97 -9.30
N ILE A 570 21.57 24.07 -9.96
CA ILE A 570 22.78 24.66 -9.36
C ILE A 570 22.52 26.08 -8.80
N PRO A 571 21.81 26.99 -9.51
CA PRO A 571 21.52 28.32 -8.97
C PRO A 571 20.62 28.31 -7.72
N ILE A 572 19.68 27.37 -7.64
CA ILE A 572 18.78 27.22 -6.49
C ILE A 572 19.59 26.72 -5.30
N LEU A 573 20.38 25.68 -5.52
CA LEU A 573 21.22 25.02 -4.53
C LEU A 573 22.23 25.99 -3.89
N HIS A 574 22.94 26.80 -4.68
CA HIS A 574 23.85 27.82 -4.15
C HIS A 574 23.15 28.93 -3.37
N ARG A 575 21.91 29.28 -3.76
CA ARG A 575 21.13 30.28 -3.02
C ARG A 575 20.74 29.76 -1.64
N GLU A 576 20.28 28.52 -1.55
CA GLU A 576 19.87 27.92 -0.28
C GLU A 576 21.07 27.66 0.66
N SER A 577 22.25 27.32 0.13
CA SER A 577 23.47 27.18 0.95
C SER A 577 24.03 28.48 1.50
N SER A 578 23.73 29.61 0.84
CA SER A 578 24.09 30.94 1.35
C SER A 578 23.15 31.44 2.46
N GLY A 579 22.03 30.74 2.71
CA GLY A 579 21.07 31.06 3.76
C GLY A 579 21.32 30.30 5.07
N GLN A 580 20.53 30.59 6.12
CA GLN A 580 20.48 29.82 7.37
C GLN A 580 19.67 28.51 7.22
N GLY A 581 19.79 27.82 6.08
CA GLY A 581 19.03 26.60 5.81
C GLY A 581 19.44 25.44 6.73
N VAL A 582 18.49 24.57 7.08
CA VAL A 582 18.77 23.36 7.86
C VAL A 582 19.50 22.34 6.98
N PRO A 583 20.66 21.81 7.39
CA PRO A 583 21.34 20.73 6.67
C PRO A 583 20.41 19.52 6.51
N CYS A 584 20.22 19.08 5.27
CA CYS A 584 19.31 18.00 4.97
C CYS A 584 19.70 17.21 3.72
N ILE A 585 19.30 15.93 3.73
CA ILE A 585 19.39 15.04 2.58
C ILE A 585 17.98 14.60 2.22
N VAL A 586 17.55 14.92 1.00
CA VAL A 586 16.23 14.58 0.47
C VAL A 586 16.34 13.88 -0.87
N GLU A 587 15.39 13.00 -1.18
CA GLU A 587 15.27 12.40 -2.52
C GLU A 587 13.84 12.52 -3.06
N LEU A 588 13.71 13.11 -4.25
CA LEU A 588 12.45 13.32 -4.95
C LEU A 588 12.30 12.28 -6.05
N TRP A 589 11.12 11.70 -6.17
CA TRP A 589 10.81 10.71 -7.19
C TRP A 589 9.85 11.26 -8.24
N PHE A 590 10.26 11.16 -9.50
CA PHE A 590 9.49 11.56 -10.66
C PHE A 590 9.17 10.36 -11.54
N GLN A 591 7.95 10.31 -12.02
CA GLN A 591 7.49 9.27 -12.93
C GLN A 591 7.36 9.86 -14.33
N VAL A 592 8.03 9.24 -15.31
CA VAL A 592 7.78 9.49 -16.73
C VAL A 592 6.51 8.76 -17.11
N VAL A 593 5.58 9.49 -17.71
CA VAL A 593 4.24 9.02 -18.02
C VAL A 593 4.01 9.16 -19.52
N HIS A 594 3.55 8.08 -20.14
CA HIS A 594 3.01 8.12 -21.49
C HIS A 594 1.48 8.06 -21.35
N PRO A 595 0.74 9.07 -21.85
CA PRO A 595 -0.72 9.04 -21.89
C PRO A 595 -1.26 7.87 -22.73
#